data_AF-A0A535NDS8-F1
#
_entry.id   AF-A0A535NDS8-F1
#
_cell.length_a   1.000
_cell.length_b   1.000
_cell.length_c   1.000
_cell.angle_alpha   90.00
_cell.angle_beta   90.00
_cell.angle_gamma   90.00
#
_symmetry.space_group_name_H-M   'P 1'
#
loop_
_entity.id
_entity.type
_entity.pdbx_description
1 polymer ?
#
loop_
_entity_poly.entity_id
_entity_poly.type
_entity_poly.pdbx_seq_one_letter_code
_entity_poly.pdbx_strand_id
1 'polypeptide(L)'
;MTATRTASLMWVRVGGGMESVPDRKRHGPADAAFPPPGGPWEPLALGGRLVGWAEHGGLAAARRSAEIGARLAEEERTHLVGRLGHKLRSAVLALQESARQAAFGRPELLETVFEQAQEVGRRAAALEAAANAPKERPRGVVLGAVLNGAMPFATRRMPDDAAVLGSEPALVEAFTRLRDWLGGGNLQVAAEAVGAWWKVSVCSDPEPAPLPVPEMGEPLIRLIVDTHLNGWLDVGSDGCADVYLPAYAGR
;
A
#
# COMPACT_ATOMS: atom_id res chain seq x y z
N MET A 1 30.22 14.94 -27.35
CA MET A 1 28.93 14.29 -27.67
C MET A 1 28.75 13.10 -26.74
N THR A 2 28.08 13.31 -25.62
CA THR A 2 27.75 12.27 -24.65
C THR A 2 26.65 11.41 -25.26
N ALA A 3 26.92 10.13 -25.48
CA ALA A 3 25.90 9.16 -25.86
C ALA A 3 24.84 9.11 -24.76
N THR A 4 23.67 9.67 -25.03
CA THR A 4 22.47 9.36 -24.27
C THR A 4 22.26 7.87 -24.42
N ARG A 5 22.69 7.08 -23.41
CA ARG A 5 22.27 5.68 -23.29
C ARG A 5 20.76 5.73 -23.32
N THR A 6 20.14 5.30 -24.43
CA THR A 6 18.75 4.88 -24.45
C THR A 6 18.66 3.80 -23.38
N ALA A 7 18.15 4.17 -22.20
CA ALA A 7 17.89 3.19 -21.17
C ALA A 7 16.90 2.21 -21.77
N SER A 8 17.29 0.95 -21.91
CA SER A 8 16.40 -0.09 -22.42
C SER A 8 15.18 -0.14 -21.50
N LEU A 9 13.99 0.00 -22.08
CA LEU A 9 12.73 0.00 -21.32
C LEU A 9 12.62 -1.33 -20.57
N MET A 10 12.43 -1.24 -19.25
CA MET A 10 12.32 -2.39 -18.36
C MET A 10 11.17 -2.13 -17.39
N TRP A 11 10.38 -3.15 -17.15
CA TRP A 11 9.41 -3.18 -16.06
C TRP A 11 10.05 -3.91 -14.90
N VAL A 12 10.25 -3.23 -13.78
CA VAL A 12 10.89 -3.81 -12.59
C VAL A 12 9.81 -4.13 -11.56
N ARG A 13 9.96 -5.24 -10.85
CA ARG A 13 9.03 -5.57 -9.77
C ARG A 13 9.25 -4.63 -8.57
N VAL A 14 8.19 -3.93 -8.18
CA VAL A 14 8.12 -3.12 -6.96
C VAL A 14 7.01 -3.72 -6.11
N GLY A 15 7.39 -4.48 -5.08
CA GLY A 15 6.41 -5.20 -4.27
C GLY A 15 5.70 -6.34 -5.01
N GLY A 16 4.36 -6.32 -5.01
CA GLY A 16 3.52 -7.19 -5.84
C GLY A 16 3.07 -6.55 -7.15
N GLY A 17 3.60 -5.39 -7.51
CA GLY A 17 3.40 -4.73 -8.80
C GLY A 17 4.67 -4.59 -9.62
N MET A 18 4.54 -3.93 -10.76
CA MET A 18 5.64 -3.60 -11.64
C MET A 18 5.63 -2.12 -11.99
N GLU A 19 6.81 -1.61 -12.26
CA GLU A 19 7.00 -0.22 -12.64
C GLU A 19 7.94 -0.08 -13.82
N SER A 20 7.55 0.71 -14.81
CA SER A 20 8.37 0.97 -15.99
C SER A 20 9.53 1.91 -15.63
N VAL A 21 10.71 1.63 -16.16
CA VAL A 21 11.89 2.46 -16.04
C VAL A 21 12.27 2.97 -17.44
N PRO A 22 12.37 4.29 -17.66
CA PRO A 22 12.36 5.36 -16.65
C PRO A 22 10.98 5.99 -16.36
N ASP A 23 9.91 5.62 -17.08
CA ASP A 23 8.66 6.40 -17.11
C ASP A 23 7.81 6.36 -15.82
N ARG A 24 8.18 5.53 -14.83
CA ARG A 24 7.47 5.34 -13.55
C ARG A 24 5.99 4.94 -13.69
N LYS A 25 5.57 4.41 -14.84
CA LYS A 25 4.23 3.85 -15.06
C LYS A 25 4.09 2.56 -14.27
N ARG A 26 2.93 2.40 -13.66
CA ARG A 26 2.57 1.29 -12.79
C ARG A 26 1.74 0.26 -13.56
N HIS A 27 2.03 -1.03 -13.37
CA HIS A 27 1.28 -2.14 -13.93
C HIS A 27 1.33 -3.34 -12.99
N GLY A 28 0.23 -4.09 -12.84
CA GLY A 28 0.22 -5.25 -11.97
C GLY A 28 -1.04 -6.09 -12.12
N PRO A 29 -1.14 -7.19 -11.35
CA PRO A 29 -0.15 -7.72 -10.41
C PRO A 29 1.17 -8.23 -11.03
N ALA A 30 2.22 -8.42 -10.24
CA ALA A 30 3.55 -8.86 -10.67
C ALA A 30 3.64 -10.38 -10.78
N ASP A 31 2.97 -10.91 -11.80
CA ASP A 31 2.90 -12.34 -12.13
C ASP A 31 2.98 -12.56 -13.65
N ALA A 32 3.35 -13.77 -14.06
CA ALA A 32 3.47 -14.13 -15.48
C ALA A 32 2.14 -13.99 -16.25
N ALA A 33 1.00 -14.11 -15.57
CA ALA A 33 -0.33 -13.90 -16.15
C ALA A 33 -0.64 -12.43 -16.48
N PHE A 34 0.21 -11.48 -16.04
CA PHE A 34 0.02 -10.04 -16.22
C PHE A 34 1.27 -9.42 -16.87
N PRO A 35 1.53 -9.70 -18.15
CA PRO A 35 2.62 -9.05 -18.86
C PRO A 35 2.30 -7.57 -19.11
N PRO A 36 3.30 -6.67 -19.01
CA PRO A 36 3.11 -5.26 -19.35
C PRO A 36 2.60 -5.06 -20.79
N PRO A 37 1.87 -3.97 -21.07
CA PRO A 37 1.33 -3.73 -22.40
C PRO A 37 2.42 -3.40 -23.42
N GLY A 38 2.16 -3.72 -24.70
CA GLY A 38 2.80 -3.06 -25.84
C GLY A 38 4.27 -3.39 -26.15
N GLY A 39 4.79 -4.57 -25.79
CA GLY A 39 6.18 -4.93 -26.12
C GLY A 39 6.44 -6.42 -26.25
N PRO A 40 7.58 -6.81 -26.87
CA PRO A 40 8.05 -8.20 -26.95
C PRO A 40 8.69 -8.61 -25.61
N TRP A 41 7.93 -8.53 -24.52
CA TRP A 41 8.45 -8.66 -23.17
C TRP A 41 8.90 -10.08 -22.87
N GLU A 42 10.18 -10.23 -22.48
CA GLU A 42 10.70 -11.46 -21.90
C GLU A 42 10.66 -11.38 -20.36
N PRO A 43 10.17 -12.43 -19.67
CA PRO A 43 10.12 -12.45 -18.22
C PRO A 43 11.54 -12.56 -17.63
N LEU A 44 11.83 -11.70 -16.66
CA LEU A 44 13.07 -11.74 -15.88
C LEU A 44 12.80 -12.46 -14.57
N ALA A 45 13.43 -13.63 -14.40
CA ALA A 45 13.31 -14.43 -13.18
C ALA A 45 14.63 -14.50 -12.41
N LEU A 46 14.56 -14.37 -11.08
CA LEU A 46 15.67 -14.56 -10.16
C LEU A 46 15.22 -15.48 -9.03
N GLY A 47 15.90 -16.62 -8.85
CA GLY A 47 15.51 -17.62 -7.84
C GLY A 47 14.09 -18.17 -8.03
N GLY A 48 13.63 -18.28 -9.28
CA GLY A 48 12.27 -18.75 -9.61
C GLY A 48 11.17 -17.71 -9.42
N ARG A 49 11.48 -16.51 -8.93
CA ARG A 49 10.53 -15.40 -8.79
C ARG A 49 10.67 -14.43 -9.96
N LEU A 50 9.53 -14.01 -10.52
CA LEU A 50 9.48 -12.91 -11.49
C LEU A 50 9.92 -11.62 -10.79
N VAL A 51 10.98 -10.99 -11.30
CA VAL A 51 11.56 -9.74 -10.82
C VAL A 51 11.39 -8.59 -11.80
N GLY A 52 10.91 -8.85 -13.01
CA GLY A 52 10.58 -7.83 -13.99
C GLY A 52 10.36 -8.39 -15.40
N TRP A 53 10.28 -7.49 -16.37
CA TRP A 53 10.21 -7.78 -17.80
C TRP A 53 11.11 -6.82 -18.57
N ALA A 54 11.73 -7.30 -19.64
CA ALA A 54 12.54 -6.47 -20.53
C ALA A 54 12.43 -6.96 -21.98
N GLU A 55 12.91 -6.16 -22.93
CA GLU A 55 13.01 -6.57 -24.33
C GLU A 55 13.94 -7.77 -24.55
N HIS A 56 14.93 -7.93 -23.66
CA HIS A 56 15.89 -9.03 -23.72
C HIS A 56 16.12 -9.57 -22.31
N GLY A 57 16.01 -10.90 -22.18
CA GLY A 57 16.17 -11.61 -20.93
C GLY A 57 17.62 -11.80 -20.46
N GLY A 58 17.76 -12.64 -19.43
CA GLY A 58 19.05 -13.10 -18.91
C GLY A 58 19.34 -12.69 -17.48
N LEU A 59 20.28 -13.41 -16.85
CA LEU A 59 20.57 -13.29 -15.42
C LEU A 59 21.05 -11.89 -15.02
N ALA A 60 21.86 -11.24 -15.85
CA ALA A 60 22.34 -9.89 -15.60
C ALA A 60 21.20 -8.86 -15.60
N ALA A 61 20.26 -8.98 -16.54
CA ALA A 61 19.06 -8.13 -16.61
C ALA A 61 18.15 -8.39 -15.40
N ALA A 62 17.94 -9.66 -15.02
CA ALA A 62 17.14 -10.01 -13.85
C ALA A 62 17.71 -9.47 -12.53
N ARG A 63 19.04 -9.57 -12.31
CA ARG A 63 19.69 -8.99 -11.13
C ARG A 63 19.53 -7.47 -11.08
N ARG A 64 19.79 -6.79 -12.20
CA ARG A 64 19.60 -5.35 -12.32
C ARG A 64 18.15 -4.94 -12.06
N SER A 65 17.19 -5.68 -12.60
CA SER A 65 15.76 -5.44 -12.38
C SER A 65 15.40 -5.51 -10.90
N ALA A 66 15.88 -6.56 -10.20
CA ALA A 66 15.68 -6.71 -8.76
C ALA A 66 16.33 -5.58 -7.95
N GLU A 67 17.56 -5.18 -8.29
CA GLU A 67 18.25 -4.06 -7.63
C GLU A 67 17.50 -2.72 -7.81
N ILE A 68 17.04 -2.43 -9.03
CA ILE A 68 16.28 -1.22 -9.30
C ILE A 68 14.95 -1.26 -8.57
N GLY A 69 14.21 -2.36 -8.62
CA GLY A 69 12.92 -2.50 -7.94
C GLY A 69 13.04 -2.30 -6.42
N ALA A 70 14.07 -2.88 -5.79
CA ALA A 70 14.35 -2.68 -4.37
C ALA A 70 14.68 -1.22 -4.04
N ARG A 71 15.46 -0.55 -4.90
CA ARG A 71 15.78 0.87 -4.73
C ARG A 71 14.54 1.75 -4.84
N LEU A 72 13.67 1.53 -5.83
CA LEU A 72 12.44 2.32 -6.01
C LEU A 72 11.51 2.18 -4.81
N ALA A 73 11.32 0.96 -4.29
CA ALA A 73 10.53 0.73 -3.08
C ALA A 73 11.09 1.51 -1.87
N GLU A 74 12.41 1.53 -1.71
CA GLU A 74 13.06 2.24 -0.60
C GLU A 74 13.00 3.77 -0.75
N GLU A 75 13.12 4.28 -1.98
CA GLU A 75 12.94 5.70 -2.31
C GLU A 75 11.52 6.17 -1.97
N GLU A 76 10.50 5.40 -2.35
CA GLU A 76 9.10 5.69 -2.06
C GLU A 76 8.80 5.68 -0.55
N ARG A 77 9.30 4.66 0.16
CA ARG A 77 9.20 4.57 1.61
C ARG A 77 9.84 5.79 2.29
N THR A 78 11.07 6.11 1.90
CA THR A 78 11.83 7.24 2.46
C THR A 78 11.10 8.56 2.23
N HIS A 79 10.56 8.76 1.03
CA HIS A 79 9.79 9.95 0.70
C HIS A 79 8.53 10.08 1.58
N LEU A 80 7.75 9.00 1.71
CA LEU A 80 6.53 9.00 2.51
C LEU A 80 6.80 9.23 4.00
N VAL A 81 7.81 8.54 4.56
CA VAL A 81 8.26 8.72 5.95
C VAL A 81 8.66 10.17 6.20
N GLY A 82 9.40 10.80 5.28
CA GLY A 82 9.78 12.21 5.39
C GLY A 82 8.57 13.15 5.41
N ARG A 83 7.58 12.91 4.54
CA ARG A 83 6.33 13.69 4.48
C ARG A 83 5.51 13.53 5.76
N LEU A 84 5.25 12.29 6.21
CA LEU A 84 4.50 12.01 7.42
C LEU A 84 5.17 12.58 8.66
N GLY A 85 6.50 12.47 8.77
CA GLY A 85 7.28 13.07 9.85
C GLY A 85 7.13 14.58 9.92
N HIS A 86 7.13 15.26 8.77
CA HIS A 86 6.86 16.70 8.71
C HIS A 86 5.43 17.03 9.19
N LYS A 87 4.41 16.29 8.72
CA LYS A 87 3.01 16.51 9.12
C LYS A 87 2.77 16.24 10.60
N LEU A 88 3.43 15.23 11.17
CA LEU A 88 3.38 14.92 12.60
C LEU A 88 4.00 16.07 13.41
N ARG A 89 5.20 16.53 13.03
CA ARG A 89 5.86 17.66 13.70
C ARG A 89 4.97 18.91 13.72
N SER A 90 4.34 19.26 12.59
CA SER A 90 3.42 20.39 12.53
C SER A 90 2.21 20.21 13.45
N ALA A 91 1.64 19.01 13.54
CA ALA A 91 0.51 18.74 14.43
C ALA A 91 0.89 18.85 15.91
N VAL A 92 2.08 18.35 16.29
CA VAL A 92 2.60 18.47 17.66
C VAL A 92 2.80 19.93 18.05
N LEU A 93 3.34 20.77 17.16
CA LEU A 93 3.51 22.20 17.44
C LEU A 93 2.16 22.92 17.61
N ALA A 94 1.17 22.59 16.79
CA ALA A 94 -0.18 23.15 16.92
C ALA A 94 -0.82 22.74 18.25
N LEU A 95 -0.70 21.47 18.63
CA LEU A 95 -1.18 20.96 19.92
C LEU A 95 -0.51 21.69 21.09
N GLN A 96 0.82 21.85 21.05
CA GLN A 96 1.57 22.55 22.10
C GLN A 96 1.08 23.98 22.28
N GLU A 97 0.83 24.69 21.18
CA GLU A 97 0.34 26.07 21.23
C GLU A 97 -1.10 26.16 21.77
N SER A 98 -2.01 25.30 21.30
CA SER A 98 -3.39 25.25 21.82
C SER A 98 -3.42 24.85 23.29
N ALA A 99 -2.59 23.88 23.71
CA ALA A 99 -2.48 23.48 25.12
C ALA A 99 -1.94 24.62 26.00
N ARG A 100 -0.97 25.39 25.50
CA ARG A 100 -0.46 26.58 26.18
C ARG A 100 -1.57 27.63 26.35
N GLN A 101 -2.34 27.91 25.30
CA GLN A 101 -3.45 28.86 25.39
C GLN A 101 -4.54 28.39 26.37
N ALA A 102 -4.87 27.10 26.34
CA ALA A 102 -5.84 26.51 27.27
C ALA A 102 -5.38 26.66 28.73
N ALA A 103 -4.10 26.41 29.00
CA ALA A 103 -3.50 26.56 30.34
C ALA A 103 -3.48 28.01 30.84
N PHE A 104 -3.45 29.00 29.93
CA PHE A 104 -3.34 30.43 30.26
C PHE A 104 -4.59 31.23 29.82
N GLY A 105 -5.76 30.81 30.30
CA GLY A 105 -6.97 31.67 30.30
C GLY A 105 -7.95 31.44 29.16
N ARG A 106 -7.87 30.30 28.45
CA ARG A 106 -8.88 29.87 27.46
C ARG A 106 -9.32 28.41 27.65
N PRO A 107 -9.94 28.05 28.80
CA PRO A 107 -10.35 26.68 29.10
C PRO A 107 -11.33 26.09 28.07
N GLU A 108 -12.05 26.92 27.31
CA GLU A 108 -12.89 26.51 26.19
C GLU A 108 -12.12 25.78 25.06
N LEU A 109 -10.78 25.88 25.03
CA LEU A 109 -9.94 25.18 24.05
C LEU A 109 -9.64 23.72 24.41
N LEU A 110 -10.09 23.21 25.57
CA LEU A 110 -9.78 21.83 26.00
C LEU A 110 -10.29 20.77 25.01
N GLU A 111 -11.44 21.00 24.39
CA GLU A 111 -11.97 20.11 23.34
C GLU A 111 -11.07 20.12 22.10
N THR A 112 -10.64 21.30 21.64
CA THR A 112 -9.68 21.42 20.53
C THR A 112 -8.35 20.72 20.84
N VAL A 113 -7.85 20.85 22.07
CA VAL A 113 -6.62 20.17 22.51
C VAL A 113 -6.80 18.65 22.44
N PHE A 114 -7.94 18.14 22.86
CA PHE A 114 -8.24 16.71 22.78
C PHE A 114 -8.29 16.21 21.32
N GLU A 115 -8.99 16.92 20.44
CA GLU A 115 -9.06 16.58 19.01
C GLU A 115 -7.67 16.59 18.34
N GLN A 116 -6.88 17.62 18.63
CA GLN A 116 -5.50 17.73 18.12
C GLN A 116 -4.60 16.62 18.67
N ALA A 117 -4.76 16.22 19.93
CA ALA A 117 -4.02 15.11 20.51
C ALA A 117 -4.34 13.78 19.82
N GLN A 118 -5.60 13.53 19.50
CA GLN A 118 -5.98 12.35 18.71
C GLN A 118 -5.38 12.40 17.30
N GLU A 119 -5.37 13.58 16.67
CA GLU A 119 -4.78 13.77 15.35
C GLU A 119 -3.26 13.51 15.35
N VAL A 120 -2.55 13.96 16.38
CA VAL A 120 -1.13 13.61 16.60
C VAL A 120 -0.97 12.09 16.71
N GLY A 121 -1.82 11.42 17.49
CA GLY A 121 -1.81 9.96 17.62
C GLY A 121 -2.00 9.24 16.28
N ARG A 122 -2.98 9.66 15.48
CA ARG A 122 -3.23 9.08 14.15
C ARG A 122 -2.05 9.27 13.20
N ARG A 123 -1.43 10.45 13.17
CA ARG A 123 -0.24 10.73 12.35
C ARG A 123 0.98 9.94 12.80
N ALA A 124 1.16 9.78 14.11
CA ALA A 124 2.24 8.97 14.66
C ALA A 124 2.09 7.50 14.26
N ALA A 125 0.88 6.94 14.34
CA ALA A 125 0.59 5.58 13.91
C ALA A 125 0.83 5.38 12.40
N ALA A 126 0.45 6.35 11.56
CA ALA A 126 0.73 6.30 10.14
C ALA A 126 2.24 6.34 9.82
N LEU A 127 3.00 7.19 10.54
CA LEU A 127 4.45 7.24 10.41
C LEU A 127 5.09 5.92 10.83
N GLU A 128 4.62 5.32 11.93
CA GLU A 128 5.10 4.02 12.40
C GLU A 128 4.87 2.93 11.35
N ALA A 129 3.66 2.87 10.79
CA ALA A 129 3.30 1.91 9.74
C ALA A 129 4.17 2.08 8.47
N ALA A 130 4.55 3.31 8.11
CA ALA A 130 5.43 3.57 6.97
C ALA A 130 6.92 3.25 7.26
N ALA A 131 7.35 3.43 8.52
CA ALA A 131 8.74 3.30 8.90
C ALA A 131 9.15 1.84 9.21
N ASN A 132 8.23 1.05 9.75
CA ASN A 132 8.55 -0.27 10.31
C ASN A 132 8.12 -1.41 9.37
N ALA A 133 9.08 -2.25 9.00
CA ALA A 133 8.77 -3.51 8.33
C ALA A 133 8.09 -4.50 9.31
N PRO A 134 7.15 -5.34 8.83
CA PRO A 134 6.56 -6.39 9.65
C PRO A 134 7.64 -7.36 10.13
N LYS A 135 7.62 -7.65 11.43
CA LYS A 135 8.55 -8.63 12.04
C LYS A 135 8.12 -10.07 11.79
N GLU A 136 6.82 -10.29 11.55
CA GLU A 136 6.26 -11.62 11.34
C GLU A 136 6.51 -12.12 9.92
N ARG A 137 6.90 -13.38 9.79
CA ARG A 137 7.06 -14.03 8.50
C ARG A 137 5.70 -14.27 7.84
N PRO A 138 5.59 -14.18 6.50
CA PRO A 138 4.36 -14.51 5.79
C PRO A 138 3.88 -15.94 6.07
N ARG A 139 2.58 -16.11 6.28
CA ARG A 139 1.88 -17.39 6.45
C ARG A 139 0.55 -17.38 5.69
N GLY A 140 -0.12 -18.52 5.60
CA GLY A 140 -1.51 -18.57 5.14
C GLY A 140 -2.41 -17.87 6.15
N VAL A 141 -3.16 -16.87 5.70
CA VAL A 141 -4.11 -16.10 6.53
C VAL A 141 -5.46 -16.06 5.82
N VAL A 142 -6.52 -16.41 6.54
CA VAL A 142 -7.89 -16.35 6.04
C VAL A 142 -8.36 -14.89 5.99
N LEU A 143 -8.78 -14.42 4.82
CA LEU A 143 -9.21 -13.04 4.58
C LEU A 143 -10.40 -12.65 5.47
N GLY A 144 -11.34 -13.56 5.69
CA GLY A 144 -12.49 -13.32 6.57
C GLY A 144 -12.09 -12.92 7.99
N ALA A 145 -11.03 -13.52 8.55
CA ALA A 145 -10.53 -13.20 9.89
C ALA A 145 -9.87 -11.81 9.95
N VAL A 146 -9.06 -11.47 8.95
CA VAL A 146 -8.45 -10.13 8.80
C VAL A 146 -9.54 -9.06 8.75
N LEU A 147 -10.56 -9.27 7.92
CA LEU A 147 -11.64 -8.31 7.71
C LEU A 147 -12.54 -8.16 8.94
N ASN A 148 -12.70 -9.20 9.76
CA ASN A 148 -13.39 -9.06 11.06
C ASN A 148 -12.68 -8.06 11.97
N GLY A 149 -11.35 -8.05 11.98
CA GLY A 149 -10.56 -7.11 12.78
C GLY A 149 -10.48 -5.71 12.17
N ALA A 150 -10.27 -5.62 10.86
CA ALA A 150 -10.02 -4.36 10.18
C ALA A 150 -11.31 -3.62 9.77
N MET A 151 -12.37 -4.35 9.40
CA MET A 151 -13.59 -3.83 8.79
C MET A 151 -14.85 -4.52 9.36
N PRO A 152 -15.09 -4.47 10.69
CA PRO A 152 -16.14 -5.27 11.34
C PRO A 152 -17.56 -5.01 10.82
N PHE A 153 -17.83 -3.84 10.24
CA PHE A 153 -19.15 -3.45 9.74
C PHE A 153 -19.31 -3.55 8.22
N ALA A 154 -18.31 -4.07 7.51
CA ALA A 154 -18.39 -4.21 6.06
C ALA A 154 -19.36 -5.35 5.65
N THR A 155 -20.12 -5.11 4.59
CA THR A 155 -20.89 -6.17 3.91
C THR A 155 -19.95 -6.97 3.03
N ARG A 156 -19.89 -8.29 3.23
CA ARG A 156 -18.90 -9.16 2.60
C ARG A 156 -19.54 -10.13 1.60
N ARG A 157 -18.91 -10.25 0.44
CA ARG A 157 -19.20 -11.25 -0.59
C ARG A 157 -17.89 -11.92 -1.01
N MET A 158 -17.53 -13.00 -0.31
CA MET A 158 -16.30 -13.75 -0.59
C MET A 158 -16.46 -15.21 -0.17
N PRO A 159 -15.66 -16.13 -0.75
CA PRO A 159 -15.56 -17.50 -0.27
C PRO A 159 -15.04 -17.58 1.17
N ASP A 160 -15.58 -18.51 1.97
CA ASP A 160 -15.19 -18.69 3.38
C ASP A 160 -13.74 -19.15 3.56
N ASP A 161 -13.19 -19.84 2.55
CA ASP A 161 -11.84 -20.38 2.50
C ASP A 161 -10.85 -19.46 1.78
N ALA A 162 -11.25 -18.22 1.44
CA ALA A 162 -10.38 -17.27 0.79
C ALA A 162 -9.17 -16.93 1.69
N ALA A 163 -8.00 -17.46 1.31
CA ALA A 163 -6.75 -17.32 2.06
C ALA A 163 -5.64 -16.69 1.22
N VAL A 164 -4.84 -15.85 1.87
CA VAL A 164 -3.71 -15.12 1.27
C VAL A 164 -2.41 -15.45 1.99
N LEU A 165 -1.29 -15.33 1.29
CA LEU A 165 0.04 -15.44 1.88
C LEU A 165 0.49 -14.06 2.36
N GLY A 166 0.63 -13.86 3.67
CA GLY A 166 1.00 -12.56 4.23
C GLY A 166 1.24 -12.55 5.73
N SER A 167 1.65 -11.39 6.23
CA SER A 167 1.72 -11.09 7.67
C SER A 167 0.35 -10.60 8.13
N GLU A 168 -0.24 -11.24 9.13
CA GLU A 168 -1.58 -10.86 9.63
C GLU A 168 -1.62 -9.42 10.17
N PRO A 169 -0.66 -8.95 10.98
CA PRO A 169 -0.60 -7.54 11.38
C PRO A 169 -0.56 -6.58 10.19
N ALA A 170 0.23 -6.89 9.15
CA ALA A 170 0.31 -6.04 7.96
C ALA A 170 -0.99 -6.04 7.15
N LEU A 171 -1.69 -7.18 7.08
CA LEU A 171 -3.00 -7.29 6.46
C LEU A 171 -4.04 -6.45 7.21
N VAL A 172 -4.12 -6.61 8.54
CA VAL A 172 -5.05 -5.84 9.38
C VAL A 172 -4.76 -4.34 9.26
N GLU A 173 -3.49 -3.95 9.30
CA GLU A 173 -3.07 -2.55 9.12
C GLU A 173 -3.50 -2.01 7.75
N ALA A 174 -3.18 -2.71 6.65
CA ALA A 174 -3.54 -2.30 5.29
C ALA A 174 -5.05 -2.08 5.13
N PHE A 175 -5.87 -3.05 5.59
CA PHE A 175 -7.32 -2.95 5.49
C PHE A 175 -7.90 -1.92 6.48
N THR A 176 -7.28 -1.69 7.63
CA THR A 176 -7.70 -0.61 8.54
C THR A 176 -7.48 0.75 7.90
N ARG A 177 -6.30 0.98 7.28
CA ARG A 177 -6.02 2.22 6.55
C ARG A 177 -6.91 2.39 5.33
N LEU A 178 -7.18 1.30 4.62
CA LEU A 178 -8.12 1.30 3.50
C LEU A 178 -9.53 1.70 3.93
N ARG A 179 -10.01 1.15 5.05
CA ARG A 179 -11.30 1.52 5.64
C ARG A 179 -11.34 3.01 5.98
N ASP A 180 -10.32 3.50 6.67
CA ASP A 180 -10.27 4.90 7.12
C ASP A 180 -10.20 5.86 5.92
N TRP A 181 -9.45 5.50 4.87
CA TRP A 181 -9.38 6.26 3.63
C TRP A 181 -10.69 6.24 2.85
N LEU A 182 -11.40 5.11 2.86
CA LEU A 182 -12.73 4.95 2.25
C LEU A 182 -13.89 5.46 3.13
N GLY A 183 -13.61 6.32 4.11
CA GLY A 183 -14.62 7.01 4.90
C GLY A 183 -15.24 6.20 6.05
N GLY A 184 -14.71 5.02 6.38
CA GLY A 184 -15.02 4.31 7.63
C GLY A 184 -16.37 3.58 7.69
N GLY A 185 -17.34 3.96 6.85
CA GLY A 185 -18.75 3.60 6.96
C GLY A 185 -19.16 2.26 6.32
N ASN A 186 -20.34 2.23 5.69
CA ASN A 186 -20.93 1.04 5.04
C ASN A 186 -20.11 0.60 3.81
N LEU A 187 -19.00 -0.08 4.06
CA LEU A 187 -18.15 -0.63 3.02
C LEU A 187 -18.74 -1.91 2.44
N GLN A 188 -18.63 -2.07 1.14
CA GLN A 188 -18.86 -3.32 0.44
C GLN A 188 -17.51 -3.94 0.11
N VAL A 189 -17.32 -5.20 0.52
CA VAL A 189 -16.10 -5.95 0.23
C VAL A 189 -16.46 -7.19 -0.57
N ALA A 190 -15.86 -7.31 -1.76
CA ALA A 190 -15.94 -8.51 -2.58
C ALA A 190 -14.55 -9.11 -2.77
N ALA A 191 -14.45 -10.43 -2.86
CA ALA A 191 -13.20 -11.08 -3.22
C ALA A 191 -13.40 -12.13 -4.30
N GLU A 192 -12.56 -12.11 -5.33
CA GLU A 192 -12.54 -13.08 -6.42
C GLU A 192 -11.12 -13.55 -6.71
N ALA A 193 -11.00 -14.80 -7.15
CA ALA A 193 -9.72 -15.39 -7.53
C ALA A 193 -9.35 -14.96 -8.95
N VAL A 194 -8.14 -14.44 -9.13
CA VAL A 194 -7.60 -14.02 -10.42
C VAL A 194 -6.20 -14.63 -10.60
N GLY A 195 -6.15 -15.81 -11.22
CA GLY A 195 -4.91 -16.58 -11.35
C GLY A 195 -4.34 -16.97 -9.98
N ALA A 196 -3.10 -16.56 -9.69
CA ALA A 196 -2.43 -16.79 -8.41
C ALA A 196 -2.74 -15.73 -7.34
N TRP A 197 -3.77 -14.90 -7.55
CA TRP A 197 -4.10 -13.76 -6.70
C TRP A 197 -5.54 -13.81 -6.21
N TRP A 198 -5.77 -13.20 -5.05
CA TRP A 198 -7.08 -12.71 -4.66
C TRP A 198 -7.18 -11.24 -5.03
N LYS A 199 -8.18 -10.88 -5.83
CA LYS A 199 -8.60 -9.49 -6.01
C LYS A 199 -9.65 -9.19 -4.94
N VAL A 200 -9.35 -8.28 -4.02
CA VAL A 200 -10.26 -7.82 -2.97
C VAL A 200 -10.70 -6.41 -3.29
N SER A 201 -11.93 -6.25 -3.75
CA SER A 201 -12.54 -4.96 -4.04
C SER A 201 -13.21 -4.41 -2.78
N VAL A 202 -12.82 -3.20 -2.39
CA VAL A 202 -13.43 -2.47 -1.27
C VAL A 202 -14.01 -1.18 -1.80
N CYS A 203 -15.33 -1.01 -1.64
CA CYS A 203 -16.07 0.13 -2.16
C CYS A 203 -16.84 0.83 -1.05
N SER A 204 -16.92 2.15 -1.16
CA SER A 204 -17.79 3.02 -0.37
C SER A 204 -18.77 3.75 -1.28
N ASP A 205 -20.04 3.84 -0.88
CA ASP A 205 -21.05 4.65 -1.55
C ASP A 205 -21.77 5.53 -0.51
N PRO A 206 -21.70 6.87 -0.61
CA PRO A 206 -21.04 7.67 -1.65
C PRO A 206 -19.50 7.69 -1.54
N GLU A 207 -18.82 8.24 -2.55
CA GLU A 207 -17.36 8.47 -2.54
C GLU A 207 -16.97 9.33 -1.31
N PRO A 208 -15.89 8.96 -0.59
CA PRO A 208 -15.51 9.62 0.65
C PRO A 208 -14.87 10.99 0.38
N ALA A 209 -14.99 11.89 1.35
CA ALA A 209 -14.25 13.13 1.31
C ALA A 209 -12.73 12.86 1.40
N PRO A 210 -11.88 13.68 0.74
CA PRO A 210 -10.43 13.55 0.84
C PRO A 210 -9.95 13.64 2.29
N LEU A 211 -8.94 12.84 2.63
CA LEU A 211 -8.33 12.90 3.96
C LEU A 211 -7.63 14.26 4.19
N PRO A 212 -7.68 14.81 5.41
CA PRO A 212 -6.92 16.01 5.78
C PRO A 212 -5.40 15.86 5.60
N VAL A 213 -4.90 14.62 5.72
CA VAL A 213 -3.52 14.24 5.44
C VAL A 213 -3.54 13.18 4.34
N PRO A 214 -3.38 13.57 3.07
CA PRO A 214 -3.43 12.64 1.94
C PRO A 214 -2.43 11.50 2.07
N GLU A 215 -1.27 11.75 2.68
CA GLU A 215 -0.23 10.74 2.92
C GLU A 215 -0.67 9.56 3.79
N MET A 216 -1.75 9.72 4.58
CA MET A 216 -2.32 8.64 5.39
C MET A 216 -3.32 7.76 4.65
N GLY A 217 -3.71 8.14 3.43
CA GLY A 217 -4.62 7.37 2.58
C GLY A 217 -3.86 6.47 1.61
N GLU A 218 -4.19 6.61 0.34
CA GLU A 218 -3.65 5.84 -0.79
C GLU A 218 -2.12 5.62 -0.75
N PRO A 219 -1.26 6.62 -0.49
CA PRO A 219 0.19 6.40 -0.47
C PRO A 219 0.66 5.44 0.62
N LEU A 220 0.07 5.50 1.81
CA LEU A 220 0.41 4.60 2.93
C LEU A 220 -0.10 3.19 2.67
N ILE A 221 -1.34 3.07 2.20
CA ILE A 221 -1.95 1.77 1.88
C ILE A 221 -1.12 1.09 0.79
N ARG A 222 -0.76 1.83 -0.26
CA ARG A 222 0.09 1.33 -1.35
C ARG A 222 1.45 0.87 -0.84
N LEU A 223 2.11 1.65 0.01
CA LEU A 223 3.39 1.24 0.59
C LEU A 223 3.26 -0.11 1.33
N ILE A 224 2.24 -0.26 2.18
CA ILE A 224 2.02 -1.49 2.95
C ILE A 224 1.70 -2.66 2.02
N VAL A 225 0.75 -2.47 1.09
CA VAL A 225 0.33 -3.51 0.15
C VAL A 225 1.50 -3.96 -0.72
N ASP A 226 2.19 -3.02 -1.38
CA ASP A 226 3.27 -3.35 -2.30
C ASP A 226 4.44 -3.98 -1.53
N THR A 227 4.93 -3.33 -0.48
CA THR A 227 6.21 -3.73 0.14
C THR A 227 6.06 -4.79 1.23
N HIS A 228 5.03 -4.72 2.07
CA HIS A 228 4.87 -5.62 3.22
C HIS A 228 4.09 -6.89 2.87
N LEU A 229 3.16 -6.79 1.92
CA LEU A 229 2.30 -7.89 1.53
C LEU A 229 2.69 -8.53 0.18
N ASN A 230 3.66 -7.94 -0.54
CA ASN A 230 3.93 -8.31 -1.94
C ASN A 230 2.64 -8.31 -2.78
N GLY A 231 1.73 -7.40 -2.45
CA GLY A 231 0.45 -7.18 -3.10
C GLY A 231 0.51 -6.08 -4.15
N TRP A 232 -0.63 -5.77 -4.72
CA TRP A 232 -0.81 -4.65 -5.63
C TRP A 232 -2.06 -3.88 -5.28
N LEU A 233 -1.93 -2.57 -5.11
CA LEU A 233 -3.08 -1.65 -4.98
C LEU A 233 -3.38 -1.01 -6.34
N ASP A 234 -4.62 -1.22 -6.79
CA ASP A 234 -5.23 -0.51 -7.91
C ASP A 234 -6.37 0.39 -7.40
N VAL A 235 -6.36 1.65 -7.81
CA VAL A 235 -7.29 2.67 -7.30
C VAL A 235 -8.14 3.15 -8.47
N GLY A 236 -9.42 2.81 -8.43
CA GLY A 236 -10.40 3.32 -9.37
C GLY A 236 -10.86 4.74 -9.01
N SER A 237 -11.50 5.43 -9.96
CA SER A 237 -12.09 6.77 -9.76
C SER A 237 -13.44 6.77 -9.06
N ASP A 238 -13.95 5.59 -8.68
CA ASP A 238 -15.38 5.41 -8.40
C ASP A 238 -15.64 5.08 -6.91
N GLY A 239 -14.80 5.58 -6.00
CA GLY A 239 -14.91 5.28 -4.56
C GLY A 239 -14.60 3.81 -4.21
N CYS A 240 -13.92 3.10 -5.11
CA CYS A 240 -13.50 1.71 -4.94
C CYS A 240 -11.98 1.58 -5.07
N ALA A 241 -11.42 0.66 -4.31
CA ALA A 241 -10.03 0.25 -4.44
C ALA A 241 -9.95 -1.28 -4.51
N ASP A 242 -9.11 -1.76 -5.41
CA ASP A 242 -8.84 -3.18 -5.62
C ASP A 242 -7.47 -3.52 -5.02
N VAL A 243 -7.47 -4.40 -4.02
CA VAL A 243 -6.25 -4.93 -3.41
C VAL A 243 -6.01 -6.33 -3.92
N TYR A 244 -4.95 -6.53 -4.67
CA TYR A 244 -4.52 -7.83 -5.13
C TYR A 244 -3.50 -8.42 -4.15
N LEU A 245 -3.79 -9.60 -3.63
CA LEU A 245 -2.94 -10.29 -2.65
C LEU A 245 -2.57 -11.68 -3.16
N PRO A 246 -1.33 -12.16 -2.96
CA PRO A 246 -0.94 -13.50 -3.36
C PRO A 246 -1.82 -14.55 -2.68
N ALA A 247 -2.46 -15.41 -3.47
CA ALA A 247 -3.31 -16.47 -2.94
C ALA A 247 -2.49 -17.53 -2.20
N TYR A 248 -3.02 -18.01 -1.07
CA TYR A 248 -2.42 -19.14 -0.36
C TYR A 248 -3.08 -20.45 -0.79
N ALA A 249 -2.41 -21.18 -1.68
CA ALA A 249 -2.74 -22.56 -1.97
C ALA A 249 -2.12 -23.44 -0.88
N GLY A 250 -2.85 -23.71 0.20
CA GLY A 250 -2.39 -24.60 1.27
C GLY A 250 -1.88 -25.92 0.66
N ARG A 251 -0.62 -26.24 0.91
CA ARG A 251 -0.03 -27.56 0.67
C ARG A 251 0.37 -28.16 1.99
#